data_AF-A0A4Y3ULW3-F1
#
_entry.id   AF-A0A4Y3ULW3-F1
#
_cell.length_a   1.000
_cell.length_b   1.000
_cell.length_c   1.000
_cell.angle_alpha   90.00
_cell.angle_beta   90.00
_cell.angle_gamma   90.00
#
_symmetry.space_group_name_H-M   'P 1'
#
loop_
_entity.id
_entity.type
_entity.pdbx_description
1 polymer ?
#
loop_
_entity_poly.entity_id
_entity_poly.type
_entity_poly.pdbx_seq_one_letter_code
_entity_poly.pdbx_strand_id
1 'polypeptide(L)'
;MAATYGIRVVHRGRGADVASLRQAVAQELESIGLHRSVSVAVADSDLPQGIPHICVCLCDTGSKSDSSVREGIREELESGTTIFPVVEDLALFSQLVPEQLTFANGIAWQDDASLQRLVRVLLEELGIEEQQRRVFISHRRTDGLGVAEQLHGHLSHFKFQPFIDRFAIREGTDFQQEIGRALEDHAFLLLLETFDAHSSDWVFDEVDYALSHAMGILIVRWPGDVREVPGSGGLPRHFLGDDEVTTDYHGYSILTDAGLDRLLEAIESAHARGLVRRRRLLLESVREAAVAAGVDSCVSLRDWKLLIGTPAGLSVVGTSPRLPTAVDLQAVDETSVQANADLPGVLVHSARALPTELRRHLEWVSHTRSMRVIPENAVGGWWIDGH
;
A
#
# COMPACT_ATOMS: atom_id res chain seq x y z
N MET A 1 12.81 -14.03 -5.66
CA MET A 1 11.78 -14.56 -6.58
C MET A 1 10.64 -13.55 -6.65
N ALA A 2 9.88 -13.45 -7.76
CA ALA A 2 8.73 -12.55 -7.81
C ALA A 2 7.59 -13.09 -6.93
N ALA A 3 6.96 -12.23 -6.12
CA ALA A 3 5.77 -12.61 -5.36
C ALA A 3 4.63 -12.87 -6.36
N THR A 4 3.89 -13.97 -6.16
CA THR A 4 2.81 -14.37 -7.08
C THR A 4 1.49 -14.42 -6.34
N TYR A 5 0.49 -13.74 -6.89
CA TYR A 5 -0.88 -13.67 -6.40
C TYR A 5 -1.84 -14.13 -7.50
N GLY A 6 -3.09 -14.40 -7.14
CA GLY A 6 -4.13 -14.83 -8.08
C GLY A 6 -5.41 -14.00 -8.01
N ILE A 7 -6.10 -13.90 -9.13
CA ILE A 7 -7.48 -13.44 -9.23
C ILE A 7 -8.24 -14.53 -10.01
N ARG A 8 -9.04 -15.32 -9.28
CA ARG A 8 -9.94 -16.29 -9.91
C ARG A 8 -11.18 -15.54 -10.40
N VAL A 9 -11.63 -15.81 -11.61
CA VAL A 9 -12.81 -15.15 -12.19
C VAL A 9 -13.91 -16.17 -12.43
N VAL A 10 -14.99 -16.07 -11.65
CA VAL A 10 -16.20 -16.85 -11.84
C VAL A 10 -17.15 -16.07 -12.75
N HIS A 11 -17.59 -16.69 -13.84
CA HIS A 11 -18.48 -16.03 -14.79
C HIS A 11 -19.26 -17.03 -15.64
N ARG A 12 -20.19 -16.52 -16.45
CA ARG A 12 -20.89 -17.26 -17.49
C ARG A 12 -20.60 -16.67 -18.87
N GLY A 13 -19.76 -17.33 -19.67
CA GLY A 13 -19.48 -16.92 -21.05
C GLY A 13 -18.78 -15.56 -21.23
N ARG A 14 -18.18 -14.99 -20.17
CA ARG A 14 -17.52 -13.68 -20.17
C ARG A 14 -15.99 -13.75 -20.32
N GLY A 15 -15.49 -14.70 -21.11
CA GLY A 15 -14.05 -14.90 -21.30
C GLY A 15 -13.32 -13.69 -21.91
N ALA A 16 -14.01 -12.87 -22.70
CA ALA A 16 -13.48 -11.61 -23.22
C ALA A 16 -13.20 -10.61 -22.09
N ASP A 17 -14.12 -10.48 -21.12
CA ASP A 17 -13.93 -9.63 -19.95
C ASP A 17 -12.79 -10.14 -19.06
N VAL A 18 -12.61 -11.46 -18.92
CA VAL A 18 -11.45 -12.02 -18.21
C VAL A 18 -10.14 -11.58 -18.87
N ALA A 19 -10.08 -11.55 -20.20
CA ALA A 19 -8.91 -11.08 -20.92
C ALA A 19 -8.68 -9.57 -20.71
N SER A 20 -9.74 -8.76 -20.74
CA SER A 20 -9.66 -7.32 -20.45
C SER A 20 -9.17 -7.05 -19.03
N LEU A 21 -9.71 -7.77 -18.03
CA LEU A 21 -9.27 -7.66 -16.63
C LEU A 21 -7.80 -8.06 -16.48
N ARG A 22 -7.39 -9.17 -17.11
CA ARG A 22 -5.98 -9.61 -17.10
C ARG A 22 -5.05 -8.55 -17.67
N GLN A 23 -5.44 -7.95 -18.80
CA GLN A 23 -4.65 -6.89 -19.43
C GLN A 23 -4.58 -5.65 -18.54
N ALA A 24 -5.71 -5.22 -17.95
CA ALA A 24 -5.74 -4.05 -17.09
C ALA A 24 -4.92 -4.25 -15.80
N VAL A 25 -4.96 -5.44 -15.19
CA VAL A 25 -4.09 -5.79 -14.05
C VAL A 25 -2.61 -5.74 -14.44
N ALA A 26 -2.24 -6.28 -15.60
CA ALA A 26 -0.85 -6.24 -16.07
C ALA A 26 -0.39 -4.79 -16.35
N GLN A 27 -1.24 -3.99 -16.99
CA GLN A 27 -0.98 -2.58 -17.26
C GLN A 27 -0.84 -1.78 -15.97
N GLU A 28 -1.67 -2.02 -14.96
CA GLU A 28 -1.53 -1.32 -13.68
C GLU A 28 -0.24 -1.73 -12.98
N LEU A 29 0.09 -3.02 -12.92
CA LEU A 29 1.39 -3.47 -12.40
C LEU A 29 2.58 -2.85 -13.16
N GLU A 30 2.45 -2.59 -14.46
CA GLU A 30 3.45 -1.83 -15.22
C GLU A 30 3.49 -0.35 -14.80
N SER A 31 2.32 0.30 -14.69
CA SER A 31 2.15 1.71 -14.33
C SER A 31 2.74 2.00 -12.93
N ILE A 32 2.48 1.12 -11.96
CA ILE A 32 3.02 1.18 -10.61
C ILE A 32 4.38 0.49 -10.50
N GLY A 33 5.05 0.15 -11.61
CA GLY A 33 6.43 -0.34 -11.64
C GLY A 33 6.68 -1.68 -10.95
N LEU A 34 5.64 -2.49 -10.73
CA LEU A 34 5.70 -3.77 -10.03
C LEU A 34 5.79 -4.99 -10.95
N HIS A 35 5.56 -4.85 -12.25
CA HIS A 35 5.55 -5.94 -13.25
C HIS A 35 6.79 -6.87 -13.25
N ARG A 36 7.92 -6.45 -12.68
CA ARG A 36 9.13 -7.29 -12.53
C ARG A 36 9.26 -8.02 -11.20
N SER A 37 8.49 -7.60 -10.20
CA SER A 37 8.62 -8.05 -8.80
C SER A 37 7.38 -8.75 -8.27
N VAL A 38 6.22 -8.45 -8.85
CA VAL A 38 4.92 -9.01 -8.51
C VAL A 38 4.27 -9.54 -9.79
N SER A 39 3.73 -10.75 -9.71
CA SER A 39 2.90 -11.36 -10.76
C SER A 39 1.51 -11.58 -10.20
N VAL A 40 0.47 -11.18 -10.94
CA VAL A 40 -0.92 -11.47 -10.61
C VAL A 40 -1.51 -12.33 -11.73
N ALA A 41 -1.79 -13.60 -11.42
CA ALA A 41 -2.41 -14.52 -12.35
C ALA A 41 -3.93 -14.31 -12.37
N VAL A 42 -4.48 -13.82 -13.49
CA VAL A 42 -5.93 -13.68 -13.68
C VAL A 42 -6.45 -14.83 -14.54
N ALA A 43 -7.30 -15.69 -13.99
CA ALA A 43 -7.78 -16.89 -14.66
C ALA A 43 -9.24 -17.22 -14.29
N ASP A 44 -9.98 -17.77 -15.25
CA ASP A 44 -11.31 -18.38 -15.09
C ASP A 44 -11.23 -19.90 -14.79
N SER A 45 -10.03 -20.40 -14.60
CA SER A 45 -9.70 -21.78 -14.23
C SER A 45 -8.94 -21.84 -12.90
N ASP A 46 -8.53 -23.04 -12.49
CA ASP A 46 -7.76 -23.25 -11.27
C ASP A 46 -6.45 -22.46 -11.29
N LEU A 47 -6.21 -21.75 -10.18
CA LEU A 47 -4.97 -21.06 -9.92
C LEU A 47 -3.88 -22.04 -9.43
N PRO A 48 -2.59 -21.71 -9.58
CA PRO A 48 -1.51 -22.48 -8.98
C PRO A 48 -1.74 -22.72 -7.47
N GLN A 49 -1.47 -23.95 -7.00
CA GLN A 49 -1.67 -24.27 -5.58
C GLN A 49 -0.77 -23.42 -4.67
N GLY A 50 -1.33 -22.96 -3.55
CA GLY A 50 -0.60 -22.26 -2.50
C GLY A 50 -0.31 -20.80 -2.79
N ILE A 51 -0.81 -20.21 -3.88
CA ILE A 51 -0.70 -18.76 -4.08
C ILE A 51 -1.85 -18.02 -3.36
N PRO A 52 -1.59 -16.89 -2.71
CA PRO A 52 -2.62 -15.99 -2.22
C PRO A 52 -3.52 -15.48 -3.36
N HIS A 53 -4.84 -15.60 -3.25
CA HIS A 53 -5.75 -15.13 -4.31
C HIS A 53 -7.03 -14.48 -3.81
N ILE A 54 -7.71 -13.73 -4.66
CA ILE A 54 -9.09 -13.27 -4.45
C ILE A 54 -9.98 -13.76 -5.59
N CYS A 55 -11.30 -13.64 -5.43
CA CYS A 55 -12.25 -14.02 -6.48
C CYS A 55 -13.03 -12.82 -6.99
N VAL A 56 -13.22 -12.74 -8.31
CA VAL A 56 -14.14 -11.83 -8.98
C VAL A 56 -15.29 -12.64 -9.56
N CYS A 57 -16.53 -12.28 -9.26
CA CYS A 57 -17.70 -12.87 -9.88
C CYS A 57 -18.33 -11.89 -10.86
N LEU A 58 -18.18 -12.13 -12.16
CA LEU A 58 -18.77 -11.30 -13.21
C LEU A 58 -20.24 -11.69 -13.39
N CYS A 59 -21.13 -10.92 -12.78
CA CYS A 59 -22.56 -11.20 -12.70
C CYS A 59 -23.33 -10.57 -13.87
N ASP A 60 -24.25 -11.36 -14.43
CA ASP A 60 -25.19 -10.99 -15.49
C ASP A 60 -26.59 -11.58 -15.21
N THR A 61 -27.52 -11.42 -16.15
CA THR A 61 -28.91 -11.90 -15.99
C THR A 61 -29.02 -13.42 -15.88
N GLY A 62 -28.03 -14.17 -16.37
CA GLY A 62 -27.99 -15.64 -16.29
C GLY A 62 -27.27 -16.18 -15.06
N SER A 63 -26.54 -15.35 -14.34
CA SER A 63 -25.62 -15.78 -13.28
C SER A 63 -26.33 -16.45 -12.10
N LYS A 64 -27.56 -16.02 -11.77
CA LYS A 64 -28.34 -16.62 -10.67
C LYS A 64 -28.74 -18.09 -10.89
N SER A 65 -29.01 -18.44 -12.14
CA SER A 65 -29.50 -19.77 -12.52
C SER A 65 -28.40 -20.69 -13.04
N ASP A 66 -27.20 -20.16 -13.29
CA ASP A 66 -26.07 -20.94 -13.80
C ASP A 66 -25.43 -21.81 -12.71
N SER A 67 -25.44 -23.12 -12.92
CA SER A 67 -24.89 -24.08 -11.96
C SER A 67 -23.38 -23.96 -11.78
N SER A 68 -22.64 -23.61 -12.84
CA SER A 68 -21.19 -23.47 -12.79
C SER A 68 -20.79 -22.24 -11.98
N VAL A 69 -21.49 -21.12 -12.17
CA VAL A 69 -21.30 -19.91 -11.36
C VAL A 69 -21.60 -20.19 -9.89
N ARG A 70 -22.72 -20.86 -9.60
CA ARG A 70 -23.10 -21.21 -8.22
C ARG A 70 -22.13 -22.17 -7.54
N GLU A 71 -21.51 -23.07 -8.31
CA GLU A 71 -20.48 -23.98 -7.78
C GLU A 71 -19.17 -23.24 -7.50
N GLY A 72 -18.68 -22.44 -8.46
CA GLY A 72 -17.45 -21.66 -8.28
C GLY A 72 -17.55 -20.70 -7.09
N ILE A 73 -18.69 -20.04 -6.89
CA ILE A 73 -18.93 -19.20 -5.70
C ILE A 73 -18.86 -20.04 -4.41
N ARG A 74 -19.43 -21.25 -4.41
CA ARG A 74 -19.42 -22.11 -3.22
C ARG A 74 -18.01 -22.52 -2.84
N GLU A 75 -17.22 -22.97 -3.82
CA GLU A 75 -15.82 -23.36 -3.61
C GLU A 75 -15.01 -22.21 -2.98
N GLU A 76 -15.17 -20.98 -3.47
CA GLU A 76 -14.45 -19.84 -2.95
C GLU A 76 -14.90 -19.46 -1.54
N LEU A 77 -16.21 -19.50 -1.25
CA LEU A 77 -16.74 -19.26 0.09
C LEU A 77 -16.26 -20.31 1.10
N GLU A 78 -16.23 -21.59 0.70
CA GLU A 78 -15.73 -22.69 1.53
C GLU A 78 -14.23 -22.56 1.81
N SER A 79 -13.47 -21.99 0.85
CA SER A 79 -12.05 -21.68 1.03
C SER A 79 -11.77 -20.43 1.87
N GLY A 80 -12.80 -19.66 2.25
CA GLY A 80 -12.65 -18.40 2.98
C GLY A 80 -12.11 -17.24 2.14
N THR A 81 -12.20 -17.33 0.81
CA THR A 81 -11.69 -16.30 -0.10
C THR A 81 -12.69 -15.15 -0.25
N THR A 82 -12.20 -13.91 -0.22
CA THR A 82 -12.99 -12.71 -0.53
C THR A 82 -13.47 -12.74 -1.99
N ILE A 83 -14.78 -12.52 -2.19
CA ILE A 83 -15.42 -12.52 -3.51
C ILE A 83 -15.97 -11.13 -3.81
N PHE A 84 -15.60 -10.55 -4.95
CA PHE A 84 -16.10 -9.26 -5.45
C PHE A 84 -17.18 -9.49 -6.51
N PRO A 85 -18.47 -9.22 -6.23
CA PRO A 85 -19.51 -9.26 -7.24
C PRO A 85 -19.39 -8.04 -8.14
N VAL A 86 -19.19 -8.27 -9.43
CA VAL A 86 -19.05 -7.21 -10.43
C VAL A 86 -20.24 -7.25 -11.37
N VAL A 87 -20.91 -6.11 -11.53
CA VAL A 87 -22.07 -5.94 -12.41
C VAL A 87 -21.85 -4.75 -13.34
N GLU A 88 -22.57 -4.71 -14.46
CA GLU A 88 -22.55 -3.54 -15.33
C GLU A 88 -23.25 -2.35 -14.64
N ASP A 89 -24.42 -2.57 -14.03
CA ASP A 89 -25.17 -1.53 -13.32
C ASP A 89 -25.51 -1.96 -11.89
N LEU A 90 -25.08 -1.18 -10.90
CA LEU A 90 -25.37 -1.41 -9.49
C LEU A 90 -26.88 -1.30 -9.18
N ALA A 91 -27.66 -0.56 -9.97
CA ALA A 91 -29.11 -0.53 -9.82
C ALA A 91 -29.76 -1.91 -10.07
N LEU A 92 -29.08 -2.78 -10.81
CA LEU A 92 -29.53 -4.14 -11.10
C LEU A 92 -28.91 -5.19 -10.17
N PHE A 93 -28.11 -4.80 -9.17
CA PHE A 93 -27.35 -5.71 -8.30
C PHE A 93 -28.20 -6.87 -7.77
N SER A 94 -29.32 -6.57 -7.10
CA SER A 94 -30.20 -7.59 -6.51
C SER A 94 -30.84 -8.52 -7.54
N GLN A 95 -30.86 -8.14 -8.83
CA GLN A 95 -31.40 -8.95 -9.92
C GLN A 95 -30.34 -9.88 -10.51
N LEU A 96 -29.09 -9.41 -10.63
CA LEU A 96 -28.00 -10.12 -11.32
C LEU A 96 -27.18 -11.01 -10.39
N VAL A 97 -26.98 -10.61 -9.13
CA VAL A 97 -26.04 -11.26 -8.21
C VAL A 97 -26.67 -12.50 -7.55
N PRO A 98 -26.01 -13.68 -7.58
CA PRO A 98 -26.46 -14.89 -6.89
C PRO A 98 -26.72 -14.65 -5.39
N GLU A 99 -27.73 -15.33 -4.83
CA GLU A 99 -28.17 -15.13 -3.44
C GLU A 99 -27.02 -15.29 -2.43
N GLN A 100 -26.09 -16.21 -2.71
CA GLN A 100 -24.90 -16.46 -1.90
C GLN A 100 -23.98 -15.24 -1.76
N LEU A 101 -24.05 -14.25 -2.65
CA LEU A 101 -23.20 -13.04 -2.64
C LEU A 101 -23.96 -11.76 -2.31
N THR A 102 -25.26 -11.85 -1.97
CA THR A 102 -26.09 -10.67 -1.67
C THR A 102 -25.66 -9.93 -0.39
N PHE A 103 -24.85 -10.56 0.45
CA PHE A 103 -24.26 -9.93 1.64
C PHE A 103 -23.11 -8.98 1.32
N ALA A 104 -22.51 -9.07 0.12
CA ALA A 104 -21.34 -8.30 -0.27
C ALA A 104 -21.73 -7.05 -1.07
N ASN A 105 -20.92 -6.00 -0.99
CA ASN A 105 -21.08 -4.82 -1.85
C ASN A 105 -20.58 -5.13 -3.27
N GLY A 106 -21.34 -4.70 -4.27
CA GLY A 106 -20.96 -4.85 -5.68
C GLY A 106 -20.06 -3.73 -6.18
N ILE A 107 -19.35 -4.00 -7.28
CA ILE A 107 -18.59 -3.01 -8.04
C ILE A 107 -19.18 -2.91 -9.45
N ALA A 108 -19.36 -1.68 -9.94
CA ALA A 108 -19.77 -1.43 -11.32
C ALA A 108 -18.56 -1.53 -12.26
N TRP A 109 -18.69 -2.25 -13.36
CA TRP A 109 -17.76 -2.22 -14.49
C TRP A 109 -18.53 -2.04 -15.80
N GLN A 110 -18.45 -0.81 -16.34
CA GLN A 110 -19.18 -0.35 -17.53
C GLN A 110 -18.25 0.05 -18.68
N ASP A 111 -17.06 0.53 -18.33
CA ASP A 111 -16.10 1.16 -19.21
C ASP A 111 -14.67 1.00 -18.68
N ASP A 112 -13.69 1.52 -19.42
CA ASP A 112 -12.27 1.45 -19.03
C ASP A 112 -11.99 2.18 -17.71
N ALA A 113 -12.66 3.30 -17.44
CA ALA A 113 -12.44 4.07 -16.21
C ALA A 113 -12.91 3.31 -14.97
N SER A 114 -14.05 2.62 -15.05
CA SER A 114 -14.54 1.73 -14.00
C SER A 114 -13.73 0.44 -13.88
N LEU A 115 -13.17 -0.08 -14.98
CA LEU A 115 -12.21 -1.19 -14.94
C LEU A 115 -10.96 -0.81 -14.15
N GLN A 116 -10.36 0.35 -14.41
CA GLN A 116 -9.16 0.79 -13.67
C GLN A 116 -9.44 0.91 -12.18
N ARG A 117 -10.61 1.45 -11.80
CA ARG A 117 -11.04 1.48 -10.38
C ARG A 117 -11.20 0.07 -9.79
N LEU A 118 -11.80 -0.86 -10.53
CA LEU A 118 -11.91 -2.25 -10.10
C LEU A 118 -10.52 -2.87 -9.88
N VAL A 119 -9.59 -2.71 -10.83
CA VAL A 119 -8.23 -3.25 -10.72
C VAL A 119 -7.54 -2.76 -9.45
N ARG A 120 -7.63 -1.47 -9.13
CA ARG A 120 -7.03 -0.91 -7.90
C ARG A 120 -7.62 -1.52 -6.64
N VAL A 121 -8.94 -1.65 -6.56
CA VAL A 121 -9.59 -2.33 -5.42
C VAL A 121 -9.09 -3.77 -5.30
N LEU A 122 -8.96 -4.49 -6.41
CA LEU A 122 -8.45 -5.86 -6.39
C LEU A 122 -6.97 -5.94 -5.95
N LEU A 123 -6.15 -4.98 -6.37
CA LEU A 123 -4.74 -4.90 -5.95
C LEU A 123 -4.59 -4.47 -4.49
N GLU A 124 -5.44 -3.57 -3.98
CA GLU A 124 -5.53 -3.20 -2.56
C GLU A 124 -5.91 -4.42 -1.70
N GLU A 125 -6.85 -5.23 -2.18
CA GLU A 125 -7.35 -6.43 -1.47
C GLU A 125 -6.38 -7.62 -1.51
N LEU A 126 -5.52 -7.67 -2.54
CA LEU A 126 -4.35 -8.56 -2.54
C LEU A 126 -3.21 -8.01 -1.65
N GLY A 127 -3.40 -6.82 -1.06
CA GLY A 127 -2.40 -6.08 -0.30
C GLY A 127 -1.31 -5.46 -1.15
N ILE A 128 -1.35 -5.60 -2.48
CA ILE A 128 -0.33 -5.10 -3.42
C ILE A 128 -0.31 -3.57 -3.40
N GLU A 129 -1.48 -2.94 -3.47
CA GLU A 129 -1.64 -1.50 -3.25
C GLU A 129 -1.97 -1.18 -1.79
N GLU A 130 -1.68 0.05 -1.36
CA GLU A 130 -1.81 0.47 0.03
C GLU A 130 -3.15 1.15 0.30
N GLN A 131 -3.89 0.61 1.27
CA GLN A 131 -5.14 1.20 1.75
C GLN A 131 -4.91 2.51 2.53
N GLN A 132 -3.82 2.61 3.29
CA GLN A 132 -3.46 3.81 4.04
C GLN A 132 -2.58 4.73 3.19
N ARG A 133 -3.19 5.66 2.47
CA ARG A 133 -2.49 6.56 1.54
C ARG A 133 -1.89 7.78 2.25
N ARG A 134 -0.84 7.58 3.05
CA ARG A 134 -0.21 8.65 3.85
C ARG A 134 0.91 9.35 3.07
N VAL A 135 0.90 10.67 3.03
CA VAL A 135 1.90 11.49 2.29
C VAL A 135 2.44 12.59 3.19
N PHE A 136 3.76 12.62 3.39
CA PHE A 136 4.43 13.75 4.04
C PHE A 136 4.79 14.79 2.97
N ILE A 137 4.29 16.03 3.09
CA ILE A 137 4.54 17.11 2.13
C ILE A 137 5.62 18.04 2.68
N SER A 138 6.85 17.86 2.18
CA SER A 138 7.98 18.72 2.47
C SER A 138 7.97 19.95 1.56
N HIS A 139 8.08 21.13 2.15
CA HIS A 139 8.08 22.39 1.41
C HIS A 139 8.86 23.47 2.15
N ARG A 140 9.36 24.45 1.40
CA ARG A 140 9.84 25.69 1.99
C ARG A 140 8.67 26.63 2.23
N ARG A 141 8.53 27.13 3.47
CA ARG A 141 7.39 27.98 3.87
C ARG A 141 7.31 29.33 3.13
N THR A 142 8.44 29.87 2.66
CA THR A 142 8.48 31.19 2.04
C THR A 142 7.84 31.24 0.66
N ASP A 143 7.88 30.14 -0.08
CA ASP A 143 7.48 30.07 -1.49
C ASP A 143 6.68 28.81 -1.88
N GLY A 144 6.65 27.78 -1.02
CA GLY A 144 5.90 26.54 -1.26
C GLY A 144 4.63 26.38 -0.41
N LEU A 145 4.30 27.33 0.48
CA LEU A 145 3.17 27.17 1.41
C LEU A 145 1.81 27.07 0.72
N GLY A 146 1.54 27.93 -0.26
CA GLY A 146 0.24 27.96 -0.94
C GLY A 146 -0.07 26.66 -1.68
N VAL A 147 0.89 26.14 -2.45
CA VAL A 147 0.75 24.85 -3.12
C VAL A 147 0.69 23.68 -2.14
N ALA A 148 1.42 23.72 -1.02
CA ALA A 148 1.31 22.69 0.01
C ALA A 148 -0.13 22.62 0.57
N GLU A 149 -0.71 23.77 0.94
CA GLU A 149 -2.09 23.85 1.43
C GLU A 149 -3.12 23.38 0.38
N GLN A 150 -2.92 23.75 -0.89
CA GLN A 150 -3.74 23.27 -2.00
C GLN A 150 -3.68 21.75 -2.15
N LEU A 151 -2.47 21.18 -2.13
CA LEU A 151 -2.25 19.74 -2.23
C LEU A 151 -2.83 18.99 -1.04
N HIS A 152 -2.75 19.53 0.18
CA HIS A 152 -3.40 18.92 1.33
C HIS A 152 -4.91 18.79 1.13
N GLY A 153 -5.58 19.84 0.67
CA GLY A 153 -7.01 19.80 0.38
C GLY A 153 -7.36 18.81 -0.74
N HIS A 154 -6.62 18.87 -1.84
CA HIS A 154 -6.86 18.03 -3.02
C HIS A 154 -6.59 16.55 -2.72
N LEU A 155 -5.45 16.21 -2.13
CA LEU A 155 -5.10 14.83 -1.74
C LEU A 155 -6.10 14.25 -0.72
N SER A 156 -6.55 15.04 0.25
CA SER A 156 -7.58 14.61 1.21
C SER A 156 -8.90 14.21 0.52
N HIS A 157 -9.28 14.91 -0.56
CA HIS A 157 -10.46 14.55 -1.35
C HIS A 157 -10.31 13.15 -1.99
N PHE A 158 -9.10 12.81 -2.42
CA PHE A 158 -8.73 11.51 -3.00
C PHE A 158 -8.24 10.49 -1.96
N LYS A 159 -8.72 10.60 -0.72
CA LYS A 159 -8.49 9.64 0.38
C LYS A 159 -7.03 9.48 0.82
N PHE A 160 -6.16 10.38 0.41
CA PHE A 160 -4.86 10.49 1.05
C PHE A 160 -4.99 11.11 2.43
N GLN A 161 -4.00 10.84 3.27
CA GLN A 161 -3.77 11.46 4.57
C GLN A 161 -2.49 12.31 4.46
N PRO A 162 -2.60 13.55 3.95
CA PRO A 162 -1.45 14.43 3.81
C PRO A 162 -1.03 15.03 5.15
N PHE A 163 0.26 15.21 5.35
CA PHE A 163 0.85 15.89 6.49
C PHE A 163 1.69 17.09 6.02
N ILE A 164 1.55 18.23 6.70
CA ILE A 164 2.33 19.45 6.48
C ILE A 164 2.77 19.98 7.86
N ASP A 165 4.06 20.32 7.99
CA ASP A 165 4.69 20.72 9.27
C ASP A 165 4.03 21.90 9.99
N ARG A 166 3.26 22.74 9.27
CA ARG A 166 2.58 23.90 9.85
C ARG A 166 1.43 23.52 10.80
N PHE A 167 0.73 22.41 10.55
CA PHE A 167 -0.57 22.13 11.19
C PHE A 167 -0.51 21.09 12.31
N ALA A 168 0.59 20.34 12.46
CA ALA A 168 0.61 19.13 13.27
C ALA A 168 1.46 19.19 14.55
N ILE A 169 2.43 20.11 14.64
CA ILE A 169 3.36 20.14 15.77
C ILE A 169 2.84 21.11 16.84
N ARG A 170 2.54 20.57 18.03
CA ARG A 170 2.03 21.36 19.17
C ARG A 170 3.11 22.29 19.73
N GLU A 171 2.69 23.44 20.24
CA GLU A 171 3.60 24.33 20.97
C GLU A 171 4.21 23.60 22.18
N GLY A 172 5.54 23.63 22.29
CA GLY A 172 6.28 23.03 23.41
C GLY A 172 6.81 21.61 23.23
N THR A 173 6.69 20.99 22.05
CA THR A 173 7.33 19.69 21.74
C THR A 173 8.68 19.84 21.03
N ASP A 174 9.52 18.80 21.09
CA ASP A 174 10.73 18.73 20.28
C ASP A 174 10.35 18.58 18.80
N PHE A 175 10.44 19.69 18.08
CA PHE A 175 10.02 19.81 16.68
C PHE A 175 10.74 18.82 15.76
N GLN A 176 12.02 18.53 16.00
CA GLN A 176 12.79 17.58 15.18
C GLN A 176 12.31 16.14 15.39
N GLN A 177 11.99 15.76 16.64
CA GLN A 177 11.47 14.43 16.93
C GLN A 177 10.09 14.20 16.31
N GLU A 178 9.23 15.21 16.30
CA GLU A 178 7.89 15.09 15.71
C GLU A 178 7.94 14.97 14.18
N ILE A 179 8.83 15.69 13.49
CA ILE A 179 9.05 15.51 12.04
C ILE A 179 9.57 14.10 11.75
N GLY A 180 10.57 13.63 12.50
CA GLY A 180 11.09 12.26 12.34
C GLY A 180 9.99 11.20 12.51
N ARG A 181 9.15 11.35 13.53
CA ARG A 181 7.99 10.46 13.75
C ARG A 181 6.99 10.53 12.60
N ALA A 182 6.69 11.73 12.12
CA ALA A 182 5.78 11.92 10.99
C ALA A 182 6.33 11.27 9.71
N LEU A 183 7.63 11.40 9.42
CA LEU A 183 8.28 10.72 8.30
C LEU A 183 8.16 9.19 8.42
N GLU A 184 8.41 8.60 9.59
CA GLU A 184 8.23 7.16 9.82
C GLU A 184 6.76 6.72 9.67
N ASP A 185 5.83 7.55 10.13
CA ASP A 185 4.39 7.28 10.09
C ASP A 185 3.79 7.39 8.68
N HIS A 186 4.39 8.16 7.78
CA HIS A 186 3.90 8.34 6.41
C HIS A 186 4.63 7.42 5.41
N ALA A 187 5.94 7.20 5.62
CA ALA A 187 6.83 6.39 4.78
C ALA A 187 6.87 6.79 3.27
N PHE A 188 6.34 7.97 2.94
CA PHE A 188 6.40 8.59 1.62
C PHE A 188 6.59 10.10 1.74
N LEU A 189 7.59 10.64 1.04
CA LEU A 189 7.96 12.05 0.99
C LEU A 189 7.57 12.65 -0.37
N LEU A 190 6.69 13.64 -0.35
CA LEU A 190 6.43 14.54 -1.47
C LEU A 190 7.20 15.84 -1.24
N LEU A 191 8.28 16.05 -2.00
CA LEU A 191 9.10 17.24 -1.89
C LEU A 191 8.66 18.29 -2.91
N LEU A 192 8.27 19.48 -2.45
CA LEU A 192 8.01 20.63 -3.31
C LEU A 192 9.31 21.40 -3.52
N GLU A 193 9.96 21.16 -4.66
CA GLU A 193 11.20 21.82 -5.06
C GLU A 193 10.86 23.14 -5.76
N THR A 194 10.52 24.14 -4.95
CA THR A 194 10.32 25.54 -5.33
C THR A 194 11.64 26.34 -5.28
N PHE A 195 11.64 27.61 -5.70
CA PHE A 195 12.86 28.43 -5.85
C PHE A 195 13.78 28.43 -4.62
N ASP A 196 13.22 28.57 -3.42
CA ASP A 196 13.96 28.66 -2.17
C ASP A 196 14.10 27.32 -1.44
N ALA A 197 13.53 26.23 -1.96
CA ALA A 197 13.54 24.91 -1.31
C ALA A 197 14.96 24.43 -0.99
N HIS A 198 15.90 24.63 -1.92
CA HIS A 198 17.30 24.24 -1.79
C HIS A 198 18.06 24.91 -0.63
N SER A 199 17.54 26.01 -0.10
CA SER A 199 18.17 26.81 0.96
C SER A 199 17.73 26.41 2.37
N SER A 200 16.88 25.40 2.49
CA SER A 200 16.24 25.01 3.75
C SER A 200 16.90 23.79 4.37
N ASP A 201 17.63 23.97 5.48
CA ASP A 201 18.24 22.88 6.24
C ASP A 201 17.21 21.80 6.64
N TRP A 202 15.99 22.23 7.01
CA TRP A 202 14.88 21.33 7.33
C TRP A 202 14.49 20.42 6.16
N VAL A 203 14.39 20.99 4.96
CA VAL A 203 14.03 20.23 3.75
C VAL A 203 15.15 19.25 3.40
N PHE A 204 16.40 19.68 3.61
CA PHE A 204 17.56 18.80 3.46
C PHE A 204 17.51 17.62 4.43
N ASP A 205 17.28 17.86 5.72
CA ASP A 205 17.20 16.82 6.75
C ASP A 205 16.07 15.81 6.46
N GLU A 206 14.92 16.26 5.96
CA GLU A 206 13.81 15.39 5.55
C GLU A 206 14.16 14.50 4.36
N VAL A 207 14.87 15.03 3.37
CA VAL A 207 15.36 14.25 2.22
C VAL A 207 16.40 13.22 2.67
N ASP A 208 17.38 13.62 3.47
CA ASP A 208 18.41 12.73 4.01
C ASP A 208 17.78 11.60 4.84
N TYR A 209 16.79 11.95 5.66
CA TYR A 209 16.03 10.99 6.44
C TYR A 209 15.29 10.00 5.51
N ALA A 210 14.53 10.49 4.52
CA ALA A 210 13.78 9.63 3.62
C ALA A 210 14.68 8.65 2.84
N LEU A 211 15.87 9.10 2.42
CA LEU A 211 16.86 8.28 1.74
C LEU A 211 17.46 7.21 2.65
N SER A 212 17.91 7.62 3.84
CA SER A 212 18.53 6.74 4.83
C SER A 212 17.60 5.61 5.30
N HIS A 213 16.29 5.81 5.16
CA HIS A 213 15.29 4.83 5.56
C HIS A 213 14.67 4.10 4.37
N ALA A 214 15.04 4.37 3.11
CA ALA A 214 14.40 3.81 1.91
C ALA A 214 12.88 4.09 1.84
N MET A 215 12.47 5.33 2.17
CA MET A 215 11.09 5.80 1.96
C MET A 215 10.81 5.98 0.46
N GLY A 216 9.53 5.96 0.09
CA GLY A 216 9.13 6.43 -1.23
C GLY A 216 9.33 7.94 -1.33
N ILE A 217 9.83 8.44 -2.47
CA ILE A 217 10.04 9.88 -2.69
C ILE A 217 9.51 10.25 -4.07
N LEU A 218 8.77 11.35 -4.14
CA LEU A 218 8.50 12.08 -5.38
C LEU A 218 8.85 13.54 -5.17
N ILE A 219 9.65 14.10 -6.08
CA ILE A 219 9.96 15.53 -6.09
C ILE A 219 9.09 16.19 -7.14
N VAL A 220 8.39 17.26 -6.75
CA VAL A 220 7.66 18.15 -7.66
C VAL A 220 8.56 19.32 -7.98
N ARG A 221 9.02 19.39 -9.23
CA ARG A 221 9.94 20.40 -9.70
C ARG A 221 9.17 21.58 -10.29
N TRP A 222 9.27 22.75 -9.64
CA TRP A 222 8.64 23.98 -10.13
C TRP A 222 9.26 24.44 -11.46
N PRO A 223 8.50 25.10 -12.35
CA PRO A 223 9.06 25.69 -13.57
C PRO A 223 10.05 26.82 -13.27
N GLY A 224 10.94 27.07 -14.22
CA GLY A 224 11.96 28.12 -14.15
C GLY A 224 13.32 27.66 -13.59
N ASP A 225 14.16 28.63 -13.21
CA ASP A 225 15.52 28.39 -12.70
C ASP A 225 15.50 28.02 -11.20
N VAL A 226 14.94 26.85 -10.91
CA VAL A 226 14.95 26.25 -9.57
C VAL A 226 16.28 25.53 -9.35
N ARG A 227 16.76 25.46 -8.11
CA ARG A 227 17.93 24.64 -7.77
C ARG A 227 17.50 23.34 -7.10
N GLU A 228 18.20 22.25 -7.39
CA GLU A 228 17.95 20.99 -6.70
C GLU A 228 18.23 21.14 -5.20
N VAL A 229 17.37 20.54 -4.36
CA VAL A 229 17.68 20.40 -2.94
C VAL A 229 18.94 19.54 -2.78
N PRO A 230 19.91 19.91 -1.92
CA PRO A 230 21.11 19.10 -1.72
C PRO A 230 20.76 17.65 -1.35
N GLY A 231 21.48 16.68 -1.92
CA GLY A 231 21.20 15.24 -1.71
C GLY A 231 20.02 14.69 -2.51
N SER A 232 19.20 15.53 -3.18
CA SER A 232 18.05 15.10 -3.98
C SER A 232 18.40 14.62 -5.41
N GLY A 233 19.70 14.62 -5.74
CA GLY A 233 20.22 14.23 -7.05
C GLY A 233 19.85 12.80 -7.44
N GLY A 234 19.29 12.62 -8.64
CA GLY A 234 18.92 11.31 -9.17
C GLY A 234 17.61 10.72 -8.63
N LEU A 235 16.90 11.45 -7.77
CA LEU A 235 15.58 11.03 -7.26
C LEU A 235 14.46 11.25 -8.30
N PRO A 236 13.34 10.50 -8.21
CA PRO A 236 12.21 10.67 -9.12
C PRO A 236 11.65 12.08 -9.05
N ARG A 237 11.53 12.74 -10.22
CA ARG A 237 11.02 14.11 -10.37
C ARG A 237 9.84 14.16 -11.32
N HIS A 238 8.79 14.85 -10.92
CA HIS A 238 7.70 15.31 -11.76
C HIS A 238 7.95 16.79 -12.10
N PHE A 239 8.12 17.11 -13.38
CA PHE A 239 8.42 18.46 -13.85
C PHE A 239 7.14 19.17 -14.26
N LEU A 240 6.87 20.31 -13.62
CA LEU A 240 5.73 21.15 -13.96
C LEU A 240 6.07 22.09 -15.12
N GLY A 241 5.12 22.27 -16.03
CA GLY A 241 5.14 23.30 -17.06
C GLY A 241 4.71 24.68 -16.53
N ASP A 242 5.08 25.74 -17.25
CA ASP A 242 4.64 27.11 -16.94
C ASP A 242 3.11 27.26 -16.98
N ASP A 243 2.42 26.47 -17.80
CA ASP A 243 0.96 26.44 -17.95
C ASP A 243 0.24 25.67 -16.82
N GLU A 244 0.99 24.96 -15.98
CA GLU A 244 0.47 24.20 -14.84
C GLU A 244 0.47 24.98 -13.54
N VAL A 245 1.16 26.12 -13.52
CA VAL A 245 1.31 26.99 -12.37
C VAL A 245 0.50 28.26 -12.57
N THR A 246 -0.19 28.66 -11.50
CA THR A 246 -0.93 29.91 -11.45
C THR A 246 -0.74 30.58 -10.09
N THR A 247 -1.42 31.69 -9.87
CA THR A 247 -1.41 32.43 -8.60
C THR A 247 -2.81 32.48 -8.03
N ASP A 248 -2.96 32.23 -6.73
CA ASP A 248 -4.23 32.36 -6.03
C ASP A 248 -4.60 33.84 -5.78
N TYR A 249 -5.76 34.06 -5.15
CA TYR A 249 -6.24 35.41 -4.84
C TYR A 249 -5.39 36.15 -3.77
N HIS A 250 -4.54 35.44 -3.03
CA HIS A 250 -3.63 36.00 -2.04
C HIS A 250 -2.21 36.23 -2.59
N GLY A 251 -1.94 35.86 -3.84
CA GLY A 251 -0.62 36.00 -4.45
C GLY A 251 0.30 34.78 -4.25
N TYR A 252 -0.21 33.66 -3.72
CA TYR A 252 0.58 32.44 -3.58
C TYR A 252 0.64 31.65 -4.89
N SER A 253 1.80 31.06 -5.17
CA SER A 253 1.97 30.15 -6.29
C SER A 253 1.28 28.82 -6.01
N ILE A 254 0.41 28.40 -6.92
CA ILE A 254 -0.43 27.21 -6.83
C ILE A 254 -0.51 26.51 -8.19
N LEU A 255 -1.14 25.34 -8.24
CA LEU A 255 -1.36 24.59 -9.49
C LEU A 255 -2.73 24.89 -10.11
N THR A 256 -2.80 24.79 -11.44
CA THR A 256 -4.07 24.74 -12.17
C THR A 256 -4.76 23.39 -11.93
N ASP A 257 -6.07 23.28 -12.21
CA ASP A 257 -6.80 22.02 -12.05
C ASP A 257 -6.19 20.89 -12.90
N ALA A 258 -5.80 21.18 -14.15
CA ALA A 258 -5.12 20.22 -15.01
C ALA A 258 -3.74 19.80 -14.47
N GLY A 259 -3.00 20.72 -13.85
CA GLY A 259 -1.74 20.42 -13.19
C GLY A 259 -1.92 19.58 -11.92
N LEU A 260 -2.98 19.84 -11.15
CA LEU A 260 -3.35 19.03 -9.99
C LEU A 260 -3.68 17.59 -10.38
N ASP A 261 -4.50 17.39 -11.41
CA ASP A 261 -4.91 16.06 -11.86
C ASP A 261 -3.68 15.25 -12.33
N ARG A 262 -2.79 15.85 -13.13
CA ARG A 262 -1.54 15.20 -13.56
C ARG A 262 -0.60 14.89 -12.40
N LEU A 263 -0.46 15.81 -11.47
CA LEU A 263 0.39 15.61 -10.30
C LEU A 263 -0.19 14.54 -9.38
N LEU A 264 -1.51 14.47 -9.22
CA LEU A 264 -2.19 13.43 -8.47
C LEU A 264 -1.78 12.06 -9.02
N GLU A 265 -1.97 11.79 -10.31
CA GLU A 265 -1.57 10.54 -10.96
C GLU A 265 -0.10 10.16 -10.68
N ALA A 266 0.80 11.16 -10.76
CA ALA A 266 2.22 10.96 -10.46
C ALA A 266 2.47 10.60 -8.98
N ILE A 267 1.77 11.27 -8.04
CA ILE A 267 1.83 10.98 -6.60
C ILE A 267 1.33 9.57 -6.32
N GLU A 268 0.18 9.17 -6.89
CA GLU A 268 -0.38 7.83 -6.69
C GLU A 268 0.62 6.76 -7.12
N SER A 269 1.14 6.92 -8.34
CA SER A 269 2.09 6.00 -8.96
C SER A 269 3.41 5.90 -8.16
N ALA A 270 3.94 7.04 -7.70
CA ALA A 270 5.16 7.07 -6.89
C ALA A 270 4.96 6.51 -5.47
N HIS A 271 3.82 6.80 -4.84
CA HIS A 271 3.46 6.30 -3.52
C HIS A 271 3.34 4.77 -3.54
N ALA A 272 2.59 4.22 -4.49
CA ALA A 272 2.45 2.77 -4.66
C ALA A 272 3.82 2.09 -4.85
N ARG A 273 4.64 2.62 -5.78
CA ARG A 273 6.02 2.13 -6.00
C ARG A 273 6.88 2.14 -4.74
N GLY A 274 6.89 3.27 -4.04
CA GLY A 274 7.74 3.49 -2.88
C GLY A 274 7.44 2.52 -1.75
N LEU A 275 6.15 2.35 -1.43
CA LEU A 275 5.74 1.51 -0.32
C LEU A 275 5.91 0.02 -0.61
N VAL A 276 5.60 -0.41 -1.83
CA VAL A 276 5.81 -1.81 -2.23
C VAL A 276 7.29 -2.16 -2.24
N ARG A 277 8.15 -1.27 -2.75
CA ARG A 277 9.60 -1.46 -2.68
C ARG A 277 10.03 -1.66 -1.22
N ARG A 278 9.53 -0.83 -0.31
CA ARG A 278 9.86 -0.89 1.12
C ARG A 278 9.40 -2.20 1.78
N ARG A 279 8.15 -2.63 1.53
CA ARG A 279 7.62 -3.92 1.99
C ARG A 279 8.46 -5.09 1.49
N ARG A 280 8.85 -5.06 0.22
CA ARG A 280 9.73 -6.09 -0.34
C ARG A 280 11.08 -6.13 0.36
N LEU A 281 11.71 -4.98 0.60
CA LEU A 281 13.00 -4.93 1.31
C LEU A 281 12.86 -5.57 2.71
N LEU A 282 11.81 -5.23 3.45
CA LEU A 282 11.51 -5.85 4.74
C LEU A 282 11.29 -7.36 4.64
N LEU A 283 10.47 -7.81 3.69
CA LEU A 283 10.15 -9.22 3.52
C LEU A 283 11.38 -10.04 3.13
N GLU A 284 12.20 -9.53 2.21
CA GLU A 284 13.45 -10.18 1.79
C GLU A 284 14.46 -10.20 2.95
N SER A 285 14.57 -9.12 3.73
CA SER A 285 15.39 -9.06 4.94
C SER A 285 14.99 -10.15 5.95
N VAL A 286 13.68 -10.35 6.17
CA VAL A 286 13.16 -11.44 7.01
C VAL A 286 13.50 -12.82 6.43
N ARG A 287 13.34 -13.01 5.11
CA ARG A 287 13.64 -14.27 4.42
C ARG A 287 15.12 -14.61 4.50
N GLU A 288 16.00 -13.65 4.23
CA GLU A 288 17.46 -13.82 4.29
C GLU A 288 17.89 -14.18 5.70
N ALA A 289 17.35 -13.51 6.72
CA ALA A 289 17.59 -13.84 8.12
C ALA A 289 17.12 -15.26 8.49
N ALA A 290 15.94 -15.67 8.02
CA ALA A 290 15.41 -17.01 8.24
C ALA A 290 16.29 -18.09 7.56
N VAL A 291 16.70 -17.86 6.31
CA VAL A 291 17.60 -18.77 5.59
C VAL A 291 18.95 -18.88 6.32
N ALA A 292 19.52 -17.76 6.78
CA ALA A 292 20.77 -17.75 7.53
C ALA A 292 20.68 -18.52 8.86
N ALA A 293 19.49 -18.54 9.47
CA ALA A 293 19.22 -19.30 10.70
C ALA A 293 18.90 -20.79 10.45
N GLY A 294 18.85 -21.26 9.19
CA GLY A 294 18.58 -22.65 8.87
C GLY A 294 17.12 -23.07 9.02
N VAL A 295 16.19 -22.13 8.84
CA VAL A 295 14.73 -22.37 8.88
C VAL A 295 14.29 -23.40 7.83
N ASP A 296 13.38 -24.31 8.21
CA ASP A 296 12.94 -25.45 7.38
C ASP A 296 12.02 -25.05 6.23
N SER A 297 11.14 -24.07 6.45
CA SER A 297 10.21 -23.61 5.42
C SER A 297 9.84 -22.12 5.57
N CYS A 298 9.64 -21.44 4.44
CA CYS A 298 9.29 -20.02 4.41
C CYS A 298 8.33 -19.73 3.24
N VAL A 299 7.04 -19.72 3.52
CA VAL A 299 5.95 -19.60 2.53
C VAL A 299 5.35 -18.18 2.58
N SER A 300 5.06 -17.56 1.42
CA SER A 300 4.35 -16.28 1.38
C SER A 300 2.86 -16.48 1.68
N LEU A 301 2.29 -15.56 2.47
CA LEU A 301 0.86 -15.43 2.72
C LEU A 301 0.32 -14.12 2.09
N ARG A 302 -0.99 -13.86 2.23
CA ARG A 302 -1.61 -12.56 1.90
C ARG A 302 -0.99 -11.42 2.73
N ASP A 303 -1.17 -10.18 2.27
CA ASP A 303 -0.80 -8.94 2.98
C ASP A 303 0.68 -8.83 3.40
N TRP A 304 1.61 -9.32 2.56
CA TRP A 304 3.05 -9.25 2.84
C TRP A 304 3.46 -9.96 4.15
N LYS A 305 2.78 -11.07 4.45
CA LYS A 305 3.09 -11.95 5.58
C LYS A 305 3.81 -13.22 5.10
N LEU A 306 4.48 -13.88 6.02
CA LEU A 306 5.17 -15.15 5.83
C LEU A 306 4.66 -16.17 6.84
N LEU A 307 4.51 -17.42 6.40
CA LEU A 307 4.46 -18.57 7.28
C LEU A 307 5.86 -19.16 7.35
N ILE A 308 6.44 -19.17 8.54
CA ILE A 308 7.81 -19.65 8.75
C ILE A 308 7.78 -20.87 9.66
N GLY A 309 8.32 -21.98 9.17
CA GLY A 309 8.45 -23.23 9.92
C GLY A 309 9.88 -23.47 10.36
N THR A 310 10.05 -23.64 11.66
CA THR A 310 11.31 -24.02 12.31
C THR A 310 11.13 -25.40 12.96
N PRO A 311 12.20 -26.04 13.44
CA PRO A 311 12.08 -27.28 14.22
C PRO A 311 11.24 -27.12 15.50
N ALA A 312 11.07 -25.89 16.01
CA ALA A 312 10.26 -25.58 17.18
C ALA A 312 8.76 -25.40 16.85
N GLY A 313 8.41 -25.18 15.58
CA GLY A 313 7.01 -25.02 15.14
C GLY A 313 6.85 -23.98 14.03
N LEU A 314 5.59 -23.66 13.75
CA LEU A 314 5.23 -22.64 12.77
C LEU A 314 5.05 -21.28 13.46
N SER A 315 5.34 -20.20 12.73
CA SER A 315 5.07 -18.82 13.15
C SER A 315 4.61 -17.98 11.97
N VAL A 316 3.76 -16.99 12.25
CA VAL A 316 3.34 -15.99 11.25
C VAL A 316 4.20 -14.75 11.41
N VAL A 317 4.83 -14.30 10.34
CA VAL A 317 5.61 -13.06 10.34
C VAL A 317 4.97 -12.03 9.43
N GLY A 318 4.48 -10.94 10.01
CA GLY A 318 4.01 -9.76 9.28
C GLY A 318 5.08 -8.69 9.19
N THR A 319 4.90 -7.76 8.24
CA THR A 319 5.80 -6.62 8.07
C THR A 319 5.00 -5.31 8.12
N SER A 320 5.57 -4.28 8.76
CA SER A 320 5.04 -2.91 8.72
C SER A 320 6.06 -1.98 8.07
N PRO A 321 5.76 -1.43 6.88
CA PRO A 321 6.63 -0.47 6.22
C PRO A 321 6.61 0.91 6.89
N ARG A 322 5.84 1.10 7.95
CA ARG A 322 5.68 2.38 8.69
C ARG A 322 5.91 2.15 10.18
N LEU A 323 5.55 3.15 11.00
CA LEU A 323 5.31 2.89 12.42
C LEU A 323 4.23 1.80 12.57
N PRO A 324 4.53 0.71 13.31
CA PRO A 324 3.59 -0.37 13.48
C PRO A 324 2.39 0.08 14.31
N THR A 325 1.20 -0.41 13.95
CA THR A 325 -0.06 -0.10 14.64
C THR A 325 -0.65 -1.34 15.33
N ALA A 326 -1.63 -1.12 16.21
CA ALA A 326 -2.41 -2.23 16.79
C ALA A 326 -3.19 -3.01 15.71
N VAL A 327 -3.55 -2.36 14.61
CA VAL A 327 -4.23 -2.99 13.47
C VAL A 327 -3.27 -3.94 12.74
N ASP A 328 -2.01 -3.55 12.57
CA ASP A 328 -0.99 -4.43 11.96
C ASP A 328 -0.80 -5.70 12.81
N LEU A 329 -0.74 -5.54 14.14
CA LEU A 329 -0.69 -6.66 15.08
C LEU A 329 -1.93 -7.56 15.01
N GLN A 330 -3.12 -6.94 14.97
CA GLN A 330 -4.37 -7.67 14.80
C GLN A 330 -4.39 -8.47 13.49
N ALA A 331 -3.91 -7.90 12.39
CA ALA A 331 -3.86 -8.61 11.11
C ALA A 331 -2.93 -9.83 11.14
N VAL A 332 -1.83 -9.78 11.91
CA VAL A 332 -0.96 -10.94 12.15
C VAL A 332 -1.67 -11.99 13.01
N ASP A 333 -2.34 -11.56 14.08
CA ASP A 333 -3.12 -12.42 14.99
C ASP A 333 -4.25 -13.15 14.26
N GLU A 334 -5.03 -12.45 13.44
CA GLU A 334 -6.10 -13.04 12.62
C GLU A 334 -5.57 -14.06 11.62
N THR A 335 -4.43 -13.77 10.98
CA THR A 335 -3.76 -14.71 10.07
C THR A 335 -3.31 -15.96 10.83
N SER A 336 -2.82 -15.80 12.05
CA SER A 336 -2.42 -16.89 12.94
C SER A 336 -3.59 -17.78 13.34
N VAL A 337 -4.74 -17.19 13.71
CA VAL A 337 -5.97 -17.91 14.04
C VAL A 337 -6.50 -18.68 12.82
N GLN A 338 -6.51 -18.05 11.64
CA GLN A 338 -6.96 -18.68 10.39
C GLN A 338 -6.06 -19.84 9.94
N ALA A 339 -4.77 -19.79 10.27
CA ALA A 339 -3.82 -20.89 10.04
C ALA A 339 -4.02 -22.10 11.00
N ASN A 340 -5.13 -22.12 11.76
CA ASN A 340 -5.62 -23.26 12.55
C ASN A 340 -4.75 -23.70 13.74
N ALA A 341 -3.84 -22.84 14.23
CA ALA A 341 -2.87 -23.28 15.25
C ALA A 341 -2.46 -22.24 16.30
N ASP A 342 -3.18 -21.11 16.46
CA ASP A 342 -2.82 -20.05 17.44
C ASP A 342 -1.31 -19.78 17.45
N LEU A 343 -0.77 -19.70 16.23
CA LEU A 343 0.66 -19.65 15.98
C LEU A 343 1.26 -18.39 16.61
N PRO A 344 2.47 -18.47 17.14
CA PRO A 344 3.23 -17.28 17.49
C PRO A 344 3.33 -16.34 16.28
N GLY A 345 3.06 -15.05 16.52
CA GLY A 345 3.11 -14.02 15.49
C GLY A 345 4.17 -12.98 15.79
N VAL A 346 4.85 -12.53 14.74
CA VAL A 346 5.86 -11.47 14.83
C VAL A 346 5.58 -10.39 13.81
N LEU A 347 5.47 -9.16 14.28
CA LEU A 347 5.39 -7.98 13.44
C LEU A 347 6.76 -7.32 13.35
N VAL A 348 7.36 -7.37 12.17
CA VAL A 348 8.65 -6.74 11.88
C VAL A 348 8.40 -5.33 11.32
N HIS A 349 9.02 -4.30 11.89
CA HIS A 349 8.88 -2.92 11.40
C HIS A 349 10.20 -2.32 10.90
N SER A 350 10.07 -1.40 9.94
CA SER A 350 11.20 -0.62 9.40
C SER A 350 11.51 0.67 10.17
N ALA A 351 10.65 1.06 11.12
CA ALA A 351 10.87 2.29 11.90
C ALA A 351 12.20 2.22 12.68
N ARG A 352 12.98 3.31 12.66
CA ARG A 352 14.30 3.37 13.30
C ARG A 352 14.16 3.44 14.80
N ALA A 353 13.17 4.18 15.29
CA ALA A 353 12.93 4.32 16.71
C ALA A 353 11.44 4.29 17.02
N LEU A 354 10.98 3.20 17.63
CA LEU A 354 9.60 3.11 18.10
C LEU A 354 9.41 4.04 19.32
N PRO A 355 8.52 5.05 19.27
CA PRO A 355 8.23 5.93 20.40
C PRO A 355 7.85 5.13 21.65
N THR A 356 8.28 5.57 22.83
CA THR A 356 8.08 4.85 24.10
C THR A 356 6.60 4.63 24.42
N GLU A 357 5.74 5.60 24.12
CA GLU A 357 4.28 5.50 24.25
C GLU A 357 3.71 4.43 23.33
N LEU A 358 4.11 4.43 22.05
CA LEU A 358 3.67 3.46 21.07
C LEU A 358 4.15 2.05 21.43
N ARG A 359 5.40 1.90 21.86
CA ARG A 359 5.94 0.63 22.34
C ARG A 359 5.12 0.05 23.48
N ARG A 360 4.87 0.85 24.53
CA ARG A 360 4.04 0.43 25.67
C ARG A 360 2.62 0.06 25.24
N HIS A 361 2.05 0.80 24.28
CA HIS A 361 0.73 0.49 23.76
C HIS A 361 0.70 -0.85 23.00
N LEU A 362 1.66 -1.09 22.12
CA LEU A 362 1.74 -2.35 21.36
C LEU A 362 2.05 -3.55 22.28
N GLU A 363 2.92 -3.38 23.28
CA GLU A 363 3.18 -4.38 24.32
C GLU A 363 1.91 -4.68 25.14
N TRP A 364 1.11 -3.66 25.46
CA TRP A 364 -0.17 -3.83 26.14
C TRP A 364 -1.17 -4.60 25.27
N VAL A 365 -1.25 -4.32 23.96
CA VAL A 365 -2.10 -5.05 23.00
C VAL A 365 -1.65 -6.50 22.85
N SER A 366 -0.34 -6.76 22.84
CA SER A 366 0.20 -8.10 22.63
C SER A 366 0.33 -8.94 23.91
N HIS A 367 0.15 -8.36 25.10
CA HIS A 367 0.47 -8.99 26.39
C HIS A 367 -0.19 -10.37 26.63
N THR A 368 -1.42 -10.57 26.16
CA THR A 368 -2.15 -11.84 26.34
C THR A 368 -2.16 -12.72 25.10
N ARG A 369 -1.40 -12.35 24.07
CA ARG A 369 -1.31 -13.05 22.78
C ARG A 369 0.13 -13.50 22.58
N SER A 370 0.34 -14.56 21.79
CA SER A 370 1.69 -15.00 21.41
C SER A 370 2.29 -14.09 20.32
N MET A 371 2.21 -12.77 20.51
CA MET A 371 2.53 -11.74 19.52
C MET A 371 3.71 -10.89 19.97
N ARG A 372 4.63 -10.59 19.06
CA ARG A 372 5.79 -9.72 19.33
C ARG A 372 5.96 -8.67 18.23
N VAL A 373 6.47 -7.51 18.62
CA VAL A 373 6.89 -6.44 17.69
C VAL A 373 8.40 -6.32 17.78
N ILE A 374 9.10 -6.41 16.65
CA ILE A 374 10.56 -6.27 16.59
C ILE A 374 10.99 -5.36 15.44
N PRO A 375 12.10 -4.62 15.58
CA PRO A 375 12.67 -3.89 14.46
C PRO A 375 13.34 -4.86 13.48
N GLU A 376 13.40 -4.46 12.20
CA GLU A 376 14.02 -5.24 11.11
C GLU A 376 15.44 -5.73 11.46
N ASN A 377 16.27 -4.88 12.05
CA ASN A 377 17.65 -5.21 12.40
C ASN A 377 17.79 -6.24 13.55
N ALA A 378 16.70 -6.58 14.25
CA ALA A 378 16.69 -7.60 15.30
C ALA A 378 16.19 -8.97 14.80
N VAL A 379 15.71 -9.06 13.56
CA VAL A 379 15.12 -10.29 13.01
C VAL A 379 16.13 -11.45 13.02
N GLY A 380 17.40 -11.20 12.71
CA GLY A 380 18.44 -12.23 12.73
C GLY A 380 18.64 -12.87 14.10
N GLY A 381 18.64 -12.08 15.18
CA GLY A 381 18.76 -12.59 16.54
C GLY A 381 17.51 -13.34 17.00
N TRP A 382 16.34 -12.89 16.56
CA TRP A 382 15.07 -13.54 16.91
C TRP A 382 15.02 -15.02 16.49
N TRP A 383 15.60 -15.36 15.34
CA TRP A 383 15.64 -16.76 14.87
C TRP A 383 16.61 -17.65 15.66
N ILE A 384 17.64 -17.06 16.27
CA ILE A 384 18.72 -17.79 16.96
C ILE A 384 18.38 -17.99 18.45
N ASP A 385 17.81 -16.96 19.08
CA ASP A 385 17.60 -16.92 20.54
C ASP A 385 16.33 -17.67 21.00
N GLY A 386 15.58 -18.26 20.07
CA GLY A 386 14.42 -19.12 20.35
C GLY A 386 13.10 -18.38 20.53
N HIS A 387 12.03 -19.06 20.12
CA HIS A 387 10.62 -18.66 20.22
C HIS A 387 10.13 -18.54 21.66
#